data_AF-A0A183F8J1-F1
#
_entry.id   AF-A0A183F8J1-F1
#
_cell.length_a   1.000
_cell.length_b   1.000
_cell.length_c   1.000
_cell.angle_alpha   90.00
_cell.angle_beta   90.00
_cell.angle_gamma   90.00
#
_symmetry.space_group_name_H-M   'P 1'
#
loop_
_entity.id
_entity.type
_entity.pdbx_description
1 polymer ?
#
loop_
_entity_poly.entity_id
_entity_poly.type
_entity_poly.pdbx_seq_one_letter_code
_entity_poly.pdbx_strand_id
1 'polypeptide(L)' 'LTPCELRLPHCGPVDADGQWSFSLKAGEGGEWQHMDVQPQRTNGGSSDKQFLVVHITHF' A
#
# COMPACT_ATOMS: atom_id res chain seq x y z
N LEU A 1 6.57 -18.86 7.95
CA LEU A 1 5.86 -18.16 6.86
C LEU A 1 6.82 -17.14 6.29
N THR A 2 7.14 -17.26 5.00
CA THR A 2 8.12 -16.39 4.34
C THR A 2 7.45 -15.04 4.08
N PRO A 3 8.00 -13.91 4.58
CA PRO A 3 7.50 -12.59 4.23
C PRO A 3 7.58 -12.36 2.73
N CYS A 4 6.50 -11.87 2.14
CA CYS A 4 6.41 -11.51 0.73
C CYS A 4 6.24 -10.00 0.58
N GLU A 5 6.86 -9.45 -0.45
CA GLU A 5 6.67 -8.05 -0.84
C GLU A 5 5.51 -7.96 -1.82
N LEU A 6 4.45 -7.23 -1.45
CA LEU A 6 3.34 -6.89 -2.32
C LEU A 6 3.52 -5.45 -2.82
N ARG A 7 3.58 -5.29 -4.15
CA ARG A 7 3.73 -4.00 -4.82
C ARG A 7 2.41 -3.60 -5.48
N LEU A 8 1.76 -2.57 -4.96
CA LEU A 8 0.44 -2.12 -5.41
C LEU A 8 0.57 -0.78 -6.16
N PRO A 9 0.21 -0.70 -7.45
CA PRO A 9 0.17 0.58 -8.14
C PRO A 9 -0.92 1.46 -7.52
N HIS A 10 -0.67 2.77 -7.44
CA HIS A 10 -1.67 3.73 -6.97
C HIS A 10 -1.68 4.99 -7.82
N CYS A 11 -2.84 5.66 -7.85
CA CYS A 11 -3.02 7.01 -8.39
C CYS A 11 -3.29 8.04 -7.29
N GLY A 12 -3.10 7.64 -6.02
CA GLY A 12 -3.33 8.53 -4.88
C GLY A 12 -2.39 9.73 -4.92
N PRO A 13 -2.82 10.88 -4.37
CA PRO A 13 -2.04 12.11 -4.40
C PRO A 13 -0.67 11.92 -3.74
N VAL A 14 0.35 12.50 -4.36
CA VAL A 14 1.75 12.42 -3.90
C VAL A 14 1.97 13.30 -2.66
N ASP A 15 0.97 14.11 -2.29
CA ASP A 15 1.07 15.32 -1.48
C ASP A 15 2.12 15.29 -0.37
N ALA A 16 3.00 16.29 -0.43
CA ALA A 16 4.07 16.55 0.53
C ALA A 16 3.54 17.16 1.84
N ASP A 17 2.30 17.63 1.86
CA ASP A 17 1.68 18.34 3.00
C ASP A 17 1.07 17.39 4.05
N GLY A 18 1.20 16.07 3.87
CA GLY A 18 0.80 15.06 4.86
C GLY A 18 -0.70 14.90 5.07
N GLN A 19 -1.54 15.54 4.25
CA GLN A 19 -3.00 15.50 4.39
C GLN A 19 -3.61 14.12 4.04
N TRP A 20 -2.93 13.32 3.21
CA TRP A 20 -3.41 12.01 2.75
C TRP A 20 -2.47 10.88 3.14
N SER A 21 -3.06 9.82 3.70
CA SER A 21 -2.38 8.57 4.05
C SER A 21 -3.04 7.38 3.36
N PHE A 22 -2.25 6.35 3.07
CA PHE A 22 -2.76 5.07 2.57
C PHE A 22 -3.03 4.12 3.72
N SER A 23 -4.15 3.41 3.66
CA SER A 23 -4.46 2.28 4.53
C SER A 23 -4.70 1.03 3.69
N LEU A 24 -4.33 -0.13 4.23
CA LEU A 24 -4.59 -1.42 3.60
C LEU A 24 -5.79 -2.08 4.27
N LYS A 25 -6.64 -2.71 3.45
CA LYS A 25 -7.73 -3.56 3.91
C LYS A 25 -7.71 -4.89 3.17
N ALA A 26 -8.04 -5.96 3.87
CA ALA A 26 -8.18 -7.30 3.32
C ALA A 26 -9.53 -7.91 3.76
N GLY A 27 -10.07 -8.84 2.98
CA GLY A 27 -11.43 -9.30 3.17
C GLY A 27 -11.91 -10.27 2.10
N GLU A 28 -12.93 -11.07 2.44
CA GLU A 28 -13.59 -12.00 1.54
C GLU A 28 -15.11 -11.77 1.58
N GLY A 29 -15.81 -11.95 0.46
CA GLY A 29 -17.27 -11.90 0.44
C GLY A 29 -17.91 -10.54 0.72
N GLY A 30 -17.13 -9.45 0.67
CA GLY A 30 -17.61 -8.09 0.92
C GLY A 30 -17.32 -7.55 2.32
N GLU A 31 -16.85 -8.39 3.23
CA GLU A 31 -16.41 -7.98 4.56
C GLU A 31 -14.93 -7.58 4.53
N TRP A 32 -14.63 -6.31 4.83
CA TRP A 32 -13.28 -5.76 4.77
C TRP A 32 -12.80 -5.34 6.15
N GLN A 33 -11.59 -5.74 6.50
CA GLN A 33 -10.94 -5.36 7.76
C GLN A 33 -9.69 -4.53 7.50
N HIS A 34 -9.47 -3.53 8.36
CA HIS A 34 -8.25 -2.74 8.32
C HIS A 34 -7.06 -3.60 8.73
N MET A 35 -6.01 -3.59 7.92
CA MET A 35 -4.77 -4.29 8.22
C MET A 35 -3.82 -3.32 8.93
N ASP A 36 -3.27 -3.75 10.06
CA ASP A 36 -2.27 -2.99 10.82
C ASP A 36 -0.88 -3.11 10.16
N VAL A 37 -0.80 -2.70 8.90
CA VAL A 37 0.41 -2.65 8.10
C VAL A 37 0.53 -1.27 7.49
N GLN A 38 1.66 -0.63 7.71
CA GLN A 38 1.92 0.71 7.19
C GLN A 38 2.53 0.61 5.78
N PRO A 39 1.82 1.04 4.72
CA PRO A 39 2.34 0.99 3.37
C PRO A 39 3.51 1.96 3.21
N GLN A 40 4.60 1.50 2.59
CA GLN A 40 5.75 2.35 2.28
C GLN A 40 5.67 2.86 0.84
N ARG A 41 5.92 4.16 0.64
CA ARG A 41 6.03 4.76 -0.69
C ARG A 41 7.44 4.56 -1.22
N THR A 42 7.56 4.09 -2.46
CA THR A 42 8.84 4.12 -3.17
C THR A 42 8.97 5.43 -3.93
N ASN A 43 9.86 6.33 -3.48
CA ASN A 43 10.16 7.59 -4.16
C ASN A 43 11.05 7.34 -5.40
N GLY A 44 10.48 6.80 -6.47
CA GLY A 44 11.08 6.84 -7.80
C GLY A 44 10.66 8.14 -8.48
N GLY A 45 11.60 9.01 -8.84
CA GLY A 45 11.37 10.35 -9.39
C GLY A 45 10.67 10.44 -10.77
N SER A 46 9.92 9.42 -11.17
CA SER A 46 9.09 9.41 -12.37
C SER A 46 7.66 9.05 -11.99
N SER A 47 6.72 9.92 -12.37
CA SER A 47 5.27 9.76 -12.17
C SER A 47 4.71 8.46 -12.76
N ASP A 48 5.44 7.79 -13.65
CA ASP A 48 4.91 6.67 -14.43
C ASP A 48 4.82 5.34 -13.66
N LYS A 49 5.40 5.23 -12.45
CA LYS A 49 5.47 3.96 -11.70
C LYS A 49 5.50 4.11 -10.18
N GLN A 50 4.50 4.79 -9.60
CA GLN A 50 4.37 4.85 -8.14
C GLN A 50 3.71 3.59 -7.58
N PHE A 51 4.38 2.94 -6.63
CA PHE A 51 3.90 1.75 -5.93
C PHE A 51 3.86 2.00 -4.42
N LEU A 52 2.85 1.40 -3.77
CA LEU A 52 2.86 1.10 -2.36
C LEU A 52 3.49 -0.26 -2.16
N VAL A 53 4.44 -0.33 -1.25
CA VAL A 53 5.08 -1.57 -0.83
C VAL A 53 4.52 -1.98 0.52
N VAL A 54 4.02 -3.21 0.59
CA VAL A 54 3.46 -3.82 1.80
C VAL A 54 4.15 -5.16 2.02
N HIS A 55 4.65 -5.38 3.22
CA HIS A 55 5.16 -6.69 3.62
C HIS A 55 4.02 -7.52 4.21
N ILE A 56 3.72 -8.64 3.57
CA ILE A 56 2.67 -9.57 4.01
C ILE A 56 3.28 -10.93 4.37
N THR A 57 2.60 -11.68 5.23
CA THR A 57 3.00 -13.04 5.60
C THR A 57 2.07 -14.12 5.00
N HIS A 58 0.93 -13.70 4.43
CA HIS A 58 -0.12 -14.54 3.86
C HIS A 58 -0.83 -13.77 2.73
N PHE A 59 -1.38 -14.51 1.76
CA PHE A 59 -2.23 -14.00 0.68
C PHE A 59 -3.70 -14.22 1.00
#